data_AF-A0A4V0XGR1-F1
#
_entry.id   AF-A0A4V0XGR1-F1
#
_cell.length_a   1.000
_cell.length_b   1.000
_cell.length_c   1.000
_cell.angle_alpha   90.00
_cell.angle_beta   90.00
_cell.angle_gamma   90.00
#
_symmetry.space_group_name_H-M   'P 1'
#
loop_
_entity.id
_entity.type
_entity.pdbx_description
1 polymer ?
#
loop_
_entity_poly.entity_id
_entity_poly.type
_entity_poly.pdbx_seq_one_letter_code
_entity_poly.pdbx_strand_id
1 'polypeptide(L)' 'MDTLPNPERWKGLKSIGMIESERVIKSQGTTTIERRYYISTLTDVDKFSHATRAHWGVENSLH' A
#
# COMPACT_ATOMS: atom_id res chain seq x y z
N MET A 1 -5.11 -19.86 7.87
CA MET A 1 -4.53 -18.82 6.98
C MET A 1 -4.86 -19.26 5.56
N ASP A 2 -6.15 -19.50 5.31
CA ASP A 2 -6.65 -20.40 4.25
C ASP A 2 -7.12 -19.64 3.00
N THR A 3 -6.77 -18.36 2.91
CA THR A 3 -7.20 -17.44 1.86
C THR A 3 -6.12 -17.15 0.81
N LEU A 4 -4.87 -17.61 1.05
CA LEU A 4 -3.76 -17.45 0.10
C LEU A 4 -3.56 -18.74 -0.70
N PRO A 5 -3.51 -18.68 -2.04
CA PRO A 5 -3.19 -19.85 -2.85
C PRO A 5 -1.75 -20.29 -2.56
N ASN A 6 -1.57 -21.59 -2.31
CA ASN A 6 -0.29 -22.25 -2.06
C ASN A 6 0.48 -21.59 -0.88
N PRO A 7 -0.02 -21.70 0.36
CA PRO A 7 0.51 -20.99 1.53
C PRO A 7 1.99 -21.28 1.80
N GLU A 8 2.50 -22.45 1.42
CA GLU A 8 3.93 -22.78 1.43
C GLU A 8 4.82 -21.80 0.66
N ARG A 9 4.32 -21.16 -0.41
CA ARG A 9 5.06 -20.14 -1.18
C ARG A 9 5.16 -18.80 -0.46
N TRP A 10 4.33 -18.58 0.56
CA TRP A 10 4.24 -17.34 1.32
C TRP A 10 4.92 -17.47 2.69
N LYS A 11 5.84 -18.43 2.84
CA LYS A 11 6.59 -18.66 4.08
C LYS A 11 7.34 -17.38 4.49
N GLY A 12 6.99 -16.84 5.65
CA GLY A 12 7.58 -15.61 6.20
C GLY A 12 6.78 -14.34 5.93
N LEU A 13 5.65 -14.42 5.21
CA LEU A 13 4.66 -13.35 5.15
C LEU A 13 4.11 -13.08 6.56
N LYS A 14 4.12 -11.82 6.99
CA LYS A 14 3.63 -11.43 8.32
C LYS A 14 2.41 -10.54 8.27
N SER A 15 2.21 -9.78 7.20
CA SER A 15 1.11 -8.84 7.08
C SER A 15 0.76 -8.54 5.62
N ILE A 16 -0.48 -8.12 5.42
CA ILE A 16 -0.95 -7.47 4.20
C ILE A 16 -1.36 -6.06 4.63
N GLY A 17 -0.70 -5.05 4.08
CA GLY A 17 -1.01 -3.64 4.35
C GLY A 17 -1.86 -3.05 3.24
N MET A 18 -2.79 -2.17 3.58
CA MET A 18 -3.62 -1.43 2.61
C MET A 18 -3.43 0.07 2.85
N ILE A 19 -3.18 0.80 1.78
CA ILE A 19 -3.14 2.27 1.78
C ILE A 19 -4.28 2.77 0.89
N GLU A 20 -5.10 3.65 1.45
CA GLU A 20 -6.09 4.41 0.71
C GLU A 20 -5.56 5.83 0.49
N SER A 21 -5.64 6.30 -0.75
CA SER A 21 -5.26 7.65 -1.15
C SER A 21 -6.47 8.34 -1.76
N GLU A 22 -6.79 9.52 -1.24
CA GLU A 22 -7.83 10.38 -1.79
C GLU A 22 -7.20 11.52 -2.60
N ARG A 23 -7.69 11.74 -3.83
CA ARG A 23 -7.30 12.85 -4.68
C ARG A 23 -8.52 13.68 -5.04
N VAL A 24 -8.48 14.97 -4.71
CA VAL A 24 -9.54 15.93 -5.05
C VAL A 24 -9.07 16.86 -6.16
N ILE A 25 -9.74 16.81 -7.31
CA ILE A 25 -9.51 17.73 -8.43
C ILE A 25 -10.58 18.82 -8.36
N LYS A 26 -10.28 19.90 -7.62
CA LYS A 26 -11.24 20.99 -7.35
C LYS A 26 -11.83 21.61 -8.62
N SER A 27 -11.03 21.75 -9.68
CA SER A 27 -11.48 22.32 -10.96
C SER A 27 -12.51 21.46 -11.68
N GLN A 28 -12.56 20.15 -11.39
CA GLN A 28 -13.47 19.19 -12.02
C GLN A 28 -14.58 18.73 -11.07
N GLY A 29 -14.52 19.10 -9.78
CA GLY A 29 -15.45 18.61 -8.76
C GLY A 29 -15.33 17.12 -8.45
N THR A 30 -14.26 16.48 -8.91
CA THR A 30 -14.08 15.01 -8.83
C THR A 30 -13.18 14.64 -7.66
N THR A 31 -13.65 13.70 -6.84
CA THR A 31 -12.83 12.98 -5.84
C THR A 31 -12.59 11.56 -6.32
N THR A 32 -11.32 11.15 -6.37
CA THR A 32 -10.91 9.78 -6.70
C THR A 32 -10.29 9.13 -5.47
N ILE A 33 -10.71 7.90 -5.18
CA ILE A 33 -10.14 7.06 -4.13
C ILE A 33 -9.34 5.94 -4.80
N GLU A 34 -8.10 5.77 -4.38
CA GLU A 34 -7.22 4.70 -4.83
C GLU A 34 -6.79 3.84 -3.65
N ARG A 35 -6.92 2.51 -3.78
CA ARG A 35 -6.48 1.54 -2.77
C ARG A 35 -5.32 0.72 -3.31
N ARG A 36 -4.22 0.68 -2.56
CA ARG A 36 -3.02 -0.11 -2.86
C ARG A 36 -2.80 -1.13 -1.76
N TYR A 37 -2.58 -2.39 -2.15
CA TYR A 37 -2.31 -3.48 -1.24
C TYR A 37 -0.84 -3.90 -1.34
N TYR A 38 -0.22 -4.11 -0.19
CA TYR A 38 1.19 -4.47 -0.06
C TYR A 38 1.32 -5.76 0.72
N ILE A 39 2.21 -6.62 0.24
CA ILE A 39 2.62 -7.83 0.92
C ILE A 39 3.88 -7.46 1.71
N SER A 40 3.83 -7.60 3.03
CA SER A 40 4.90 -7.07 3.88
C SER A 40 5.25 -8.00 5.04
N THR A 41 6.46 -7.83 5.52
CA THR A 41 6.91 -8.39 6.80
C THR A 41 6.76 -7.37 7.93
N LEU A 42 6.39 -6.13 7.63
CA LEU A 42 6.17 -5.06 8.60
C LEU A 42 4.81 -5.20 9.27
N THR A 43 4.80 -5.40 10.58
CA THR A 43 3.57 -5.48 11.39
C THR A 43 3.25 -4.18 12.12
N ASP A 44 4.18 -3.23 12.12
CA ASP A 44 4.06 -1.91 12.73
C ASP A 44 3.51 -0.93 11.68
N VAL A 45 2.35 -0.33 11.99
CA VAL A 45 1.61 0.53 11.06
C VAL A 45 2.35 1.83 10.75
N ASP A 46 3.10 2.38 11.71
CA ASP A 46 3.82 3.63 11.52
C ASP A 46 5.02 3.41 10.61
N LYS A 47 5.75 2.31 10.83
CA LYS A 47 6.86 1.91 9.94
C LYS A 47 6.35 1.59 8.53
N PHE A 48 5.22 0.91 8.42
CA PHE A 48 4.59 0.62 7.14
C PHE A 48 4.15 1.91 6.42
N SER A 49 3.49 2.83 7.12
CA SER A 49 3.08 4.13 6.56
C SER A 49 4.27 4.96 6.09
N HIS A 50 5.34 5.00 6.88
CA HIS A 50 6.56 5.70 6.51
C HIS A 50 7.21 5.08 5.27
N ALA A 51 7.38 3.76 5.24
CA ALA A 51 7.99 3.06 4.11
C ALA A 51 7.19 3.23 2.82
N THR A 52 5.87 3.12 2.88
CA THR A 52 4.99 3.28 1.71
C THR A 52 5.02 4.71 1.16
N ARG A 53 5.04 5.73 2.02
CA ARG A 53 5.20 7.13 1.59
C ARG A 53 6.56 7.41 0.98
N ALA A 54 7.63 6.92 1.58
CA ALA A 54 8.99 7.09 1.06
C ALA A 54 9.13 6.44 -0.32
N HIS A 55 8.58 5.24 -0.50
CA HIS A 55 8.54 4.55 -1.78
C HIS A 55 7.80 5.36 -2.86
N TRP A 56 6.63 5.91 -2.54
CA TRP A 56 5.85 6.73 -3.48
C TRP A 56 6.56 8.05 -3.84
N GLY A 57 7.34 8.61 -2.92
CA GLY A 57 8.19 9.77 -3.20
C GLY A 57 9.22 9.50 -4.30
N VAL A 58 9.83 8.31 -4.31
CA VAL A 58 10.77 7.89 -5.36
C VAL A 58 10.07 7.80 -6.72
N GLU A 59 8.90 7.15 -6.78
CA GLU A 59 8.16 6.98 -8.05
C GLU A 59 7.63 8.31 -8.62
N ASN A 60 7.17 9.22 -7.77
CA ASN A 60 6.75 10.56 -8.22
C ASN A 60 7.92 11.48 -8.61
N SER A 61 9.12 11.25 -8.07
CA SER A 61 10.30 12.05 -8.41
C SER A 61 10.92 11.72 -9.77
N LEU A 62 10.45 10.65 -10.42
CA LEU A 62 10.96 10.18 -11.71
C LEU A 62 10.20 10.77 -12.92
N HIS A 63 9.43 11.85 -12.73
CA HIS A 63 8.56 12.48 -13.73
C HIS A 63 8.97 13.93 -14.06
#